data_AF-A0A1Q5DF57-F1
#
_entry.id   AF-A0A1Q5DF57-F1
#
_cell.length_a   1.000
_cell.length_b   1.000
_cell.length_c   1.000
_cell.angle_alpha   90.00
_cell.angle_beta   90.00
_cell.angle_gamma   90.00
#
_symmetry.space_group_name_H-M   'P 1'
#
loop_
_entity.id
_entity.type
_entity.pdbx_description
1 polymer ?
#
loop_
_entity_poly.entity_id
_entity_poly.type
_entity_poly.pdbx_seq_one_letter_code
_entity_poly.pdbx_strand_id
1 'polypeptide(L)'
;MHALFDRPGPRRVSPGEYPLWEEALALLNRDLAVTLPEQEPLQLLALPSCEADEPEHVYVALANGEWHGNHLYPESAEDPAHALADIADAAQETVAERLWQAWPLCAEHDLGMHPRDAEGQLSWWCAGDRLCRGPAHIRAAVGALDTLVRPHRPNRKRRRAE
;
A
#
# COMPACT_ATOMS: atom_id res chain seq x y z
N MET A 1 -10.34 -10.85 -43.65
CA MET A 1 -9.24 -9.98 -43.19
C MET A 1 -9.69 -9.38 -41.88
N HIS A 2 -9.43 -10.10 -40.78
CA HIS A 2 -10.00 -9.79 -39.47
C HIS A 2 -9.06 -8.82 -38.74
N ALA A 3 -9.44 -7.55 -38.64
CA ALA A 3 -8.88 -6.63 -37.66
C ALA A 3 -9.43 -7.02 -36.28
N LEU A 4 -8.90 -8.12 -35.72
CA LEU A 4 -9.20 -8.57 -34.37
C LEU A 4 -8.15 -7.96 -33.44
N PHE A 5 -8.55 -6.91 -32.74
CA PHE A 5 -8.01 -6.44 -31.47
C PHE A 5 -6.60 -5.81 -31.44
N ASP A 6 -6.48 -4.57 -31.94
CA ASP A 6 -5.56 -3.60 -31.31
C ASP A 6 -6.22 -3.06 -30.03
N ARG A 7 -6.48 -3.96 -29.06
CA ARG A 7 -6.84 -3.51 -27.72
C ARG A 7 -5.55 -2.99 -27.08
N PRO A 8 -5.53 -1.77 -26.52
CA PRO A 8 -4.34 -1.28 -25.84
C PRO A 8 -3.91 -2.27 -24.77
N GLY A 9 -2.60 -2.48 -24.61
CA GLY A 9 -2.09 -3.30 -23.52
C GLY A 9 -2.27 -2.60 -22.16
N PRO A 10 -2.01 -3.29 -21.04
CA PRO A 10 -1.91 -2.65 -19.74
C PRO A 10 -0.95 -1.47 -19.81
N ARG A 11 -1.34 -0.33 -19.25
CA ARG A 11 -0.52 0.88 -19.23
C ARG A 11 -0.35 1.37 -17.81
N ARG A 12 0.80 1.98 -17.54
CA ARG A 12 0.97 2.76 -16.31
C ARG A 12 0.07 4.00 -16.40
N VAL A 13 -0.61 4.30 -15.31
CA VAL A 13 -1.39 5.54 -15.19
C VAL A 13 -0.44 6.75 -15.25
N SER A 14 -0.85 7.78 -15.97
CA SER A 14 -0.02 8.98 -16.13
C SER A 14 -0.14 9.88 -14.89
N PRO A 15 0.95 10.56 -14.47
CA PRO A 15 0.87 11.50 -13.34
C PRO A 15 -0.20 12.57 -13.54
N GLY A 16 -0.98 12.84 -12.50
CA GLY A 16 -2.09 13.79 -12.49
C GLY A 16 -3.39 13.27 -13.09
N GLU A 17 -3.44 12.02 -13.54
CA GLU A 17 -4.68 11.39 -14.03
C GLU A 17 -5.63 11.06 -12.85
N TYR A 18 -5.06 10.60 -11.73
CA TYR A 18 -5.80 10.32 -10.49
C TYR A 18 -5.05 10.89 -9.27
N PRO A 19 -5.09 12.22 -9.06
CA PRO A 19 -4.24 12.88 -8.06
C PRO A 19 -4.45 12.36 -6.63
N LEU A 20 -5.70 12.10 -6.21
CA LEU A 20 -5.95 11.57 -4.87
C LEU A 20 -5.43 10.14 -4.68
N TRP A 21 -5.53 9.29 -5.70
CA TRP A 21 -4.95 7.95 -5.66
C TRP A 21 -3.43 7.99 -5.68
N GLU A 22 -2.82 8.91 -6.43
CA GLU A 22 -1.37 9.12 -6.43
C GLU A 22 -0.86 9.58 -5.06
N GLU A 23 -1.56 10.52 -4.42
CA GLU A 23 -1.26 10.98 -3.07
C GLU A 23 -1.37 9.85 -2.05
N ALA A 24 -2.48 9.09 -2.09
CA ALA A 24 -2.66 7.91 -1.25
C ALA A 24 -1.55 6.87 -1.48
N LEU A 25 -1.24 6.55 -2.73
CA LEU A 25 -0.21 5.58 -3.07
C LEU A 25 1.18 6.04 -2.61
N ALA A 26 1.45 7.35 -2.63
CA ALA A 26 2.69 7.90 -2.07
C ALA A 26 2.79 7.70 -0.56
N LEU A 27 1.67 7.77 0.20
CA LEU A 27 1.65 7.40 1.62
C LEU A 27 2.01 5.92 1.80
N LEU A 28 1.35 5.03 1.07
CA LEU A 28 1.58 3.58 1.12
C LEU A 28 3.01 3.21 0.75
N ASN A 29 3.58 3.88 -0.24
CA ASN A 29 4.96 3.64 -0.68
C ASN A 29 6.01 4.06 0.36
N ARG A 30 5.71 5.01 1.25
CA ARG A 30 6.60 5.29 2.40
C ARG A 30 6.63 4.13 3.37
N ASP A 31 5.46 3.57 3.67
CA ASP A 31 5.35 2.41 4.55
C ASP A 31 5.98 1.16 3.92
N LEU A 32 5.78 0.97 2.61
CA LEU A 32 6.41 -0.11 1.84
C LEU A 32 7.93 -0.01 1.92
N ALA A 33 8.51 1.16 1.65
CA ALA A 33 9.96 1.35 1.66
C ALA A 33 10.62 1.02 3.02
N VAL A 34 9.87 1.20 4.12
CA VAL A 34 10.36 0.89 5.48
C VAL A 34 10.21 -0.59 5.81
N THR A 35 9.12 -1.20 5.37
CA THR A 35 8.75 -2.58 5.76
C THR A 35 9.25 -3.64 4.79
N LEU A 36 9.45 -3.27 3.52
CA LEU A 36 9.91 -4.09 2.40
C LEU A 36 10.90 -3.30 1.53
N PRO A 37 12.10 -2.98 2.04
CA PRO A 37 13.05 -2.08 1.37
C PRO A 37 13.60 -2.62 0.03
N GLU A 38 13.48 -3.92 -0.23
CA GLU A 38 13.85 -4.54 -1.51
C GLU A 38 12.79 -4.34 -2.61
N GLN A 39 11.59 -3.85 -2.25
CA GLN A 39 10.52 -3.58 -3.20
C GLN A 39 10.61 -2.15 -3.72
N GLU A 40 10.56 -2.02 -5.04
CA GLU A 40 10.35 -0.73 -5.69
C GLU A 40 8.93 -0.23 -5.40
N PRO A 41 8.69 1.09 -5.47
CA PRO A 41 7.37 1.67 -5.22
C PRO A 41 6.26 1.03 -6.06
N LEU A 42 5.13 0.76 -5.43
CA LEU A 42 3.88 0.38 -6.10
C LEU A 42 3.46 1.47 -7.09
N GLN A 43 2.73 1.08 -8.12
CA GLN A 43 2.24 1.95 -9.18
C GLN A 43 0.76 1.70 -9.49
N LEU A 44 0.11 2.71 -10.05
CA LEU A 44 -1.23 2.57 -10.63
C LEU A 44 -1.11 2.00 -12.06
N LEU A 45 -1.85 0.93 -12.33
CA LEU A 45 -1.89 0.24 -13.62
C LEU A 45 -3.31 0.26 -14.17
N ALA A 46 -3.49 0.83 -15.36
CA ALA A 46 -4.77 0.85 -16.07
C ALA A 46 -4.82 -0.29 -17.09
N LEU A 47 -5.92 -1.04 -17.07
CA LEU A 47 -6.24 -2.06 -18.06
C LEU A 47 -7.49 -1.64 -18.84
N PRO A 48 -7.52 -1.82 -20.17
CA PRO A 48 -8.75 -1.63 -20.93
C PRO A 48 -9.83 -2.58 -20.46
N SER A 49 -11.08 -2.10 -20.40
CA SER A 49 -12.21 -2.98 -20.17
C SER A 49 -12.37 -3.99 -21.32
N CYS A 50 -12.94 -5.15 -20.98
CA CYS A 50 -13.38 -6.14 -21.94
C CYS A 50 -14.56 -5.66 -22.78
N GLU A 51 -15.30 -4.64 -22.32
CA GLU A 51 -16.41 -4.01 -23.03
C GLU A 51 -15.96 -2.69 -23.67
N ALA A 52 -16.39 -2.43 -24.91
CA ALA A 52 -15.85 -1.34 -25.72
C ALA A 52 -16.23 0.07 -25.21
N ASP A 53 -17.30 0.17 -24.43
CA ASP A 53 -17.86 1.44 -23.93
C ASP A 53 -17.60 1.65 -22.43
N GLU A 54 -16.87 0.74 -21.78
CA GLU A 54 -16.51 0.85 -20.37
C GLU A 54 -15.17 1.56 -20.19
N PRO A 55 -15.02 2.38 -19.14
CA PRO A 55 -13.75 3.01 -18.82
C PRO A 55 -12.68 1.97 -18.49
N GLU A 56 -11.42 2.39 -18.53
CA GLU A 56 -10.32 1.54 -18.07
C GLU A 56 -10.45 1.23 -16.58
N HIS A 57 -10.04 0.01 -16.22
CA HIS A 57 -9.97 -0.44 -14.84
C HIS A 57 -8.58 -0.17 -14.28
N VAL A 58 -8.51 0.58 -13.18
CA VAL A 58 -7.24 0.92 -12.53
C VAL A 58 -6.99 0.00 -11.34
N TYR A 59 -5.75 -0.44 -11.18
CA TYR A 59 -5.31 -1.33 -10.11
C TYR A 59 -4.07 -0.76 -9.44
N VAL A 60 -3.84 -1.15 -8.19
CA VAL A 60 -2.51 -1.01 -7.56
C VAL A 60 -1.68 -2.22 -7.97
N ALA A 61 -0.47 -1.98 -8.48
CA ALA A 61 0.42 -3.01 -8.97
C ALA A 61 1.83 -2.87 -8.37
N LEU A 62 2.56 -3.98 -8.31
CA LEU A 62 4.00 -3.99 -8.14
C LEU A 62 4.68 -3.24 -9.29
N ALA A 63 5.92 -2.81 -9.09
CA ALA A 63 6.70 -2.08 -10.11
C ALA A 63 6.92 -2.88 -11.41
N ASN A 64 6.92 -4.21 -11.33
CA ASN A 64 7.00 -5.11 -12.49
C ASN A 64 5.67 -5.25 -13.26
N GLY A 65 4.60 -4.60 -12.78
CA GLY A 65 3.27 -4.61 -13.38
C GLY A 65 2.40 -5.79 -12.96
N GLU A 66 2.78 -6.58 -11.95
CA GLU A 66 1.90 -7.61 -11.37
C GLU A 66 0.94 -7.00 -10.34
N TRP A 67 -0.33 -7.39 -10.36
CA TRP A 67 -1.37 -6.89 -9.44
C TRP A 67 -2.29 -8.02 -8.98
N HIS A 68 -2.98 -7.84 -7.86
CA HIS A 68 -4.06 -8.72 -7.42
C HIS A 68 -5.25 -7.89 -6.93
N GLY A 69 -6.43 -8.51 -6.87
CA GLY A 69 -7.62 -7.88 -6.32
C GLY A 69 -8.52 -7.23 -7.36
N ASN A 70 -9.46 -6.42 -6.85
CA ASN A 70 -10.42 -5.68 -7.66
C ASN A 70 -9.83 -4.39 -8.22
N HIS A 71 -10.47 -3.85 -9.25
CA HIS A 71 -10.14 -2.51 -9.74
C HIS A 71 -10.66 -1.44 -8.78
N LEU A 72 -10.02 -0.28 -8.81
CA LEU A 72 -10.41 0.91 -8.10
C LEU A 72 -11.59 1.57 -8.81
N TYR A 73 -12.58 1.99 -8.02
CA TYR A 73 -13.78 2.66 -8.51
C TYR A 73 -13.55 4.17 -8.56
N PRO A 74 -13.62 4.83 -9.73
CA PRO A 74 -13.33 6.27 -9.85
C PRO A 74 -14.14 7.16 -8.88
N GLU A 75 -15.32 6.72 -8.46
CA GLU A 75 -16.17 7.42 -7.51
C GLU A 75 -15.51 7.59 -6.13
N SER A 76 -14.59 6.70 -5.74
CA SER A 76 -13.84 6.84 -4.49
C SER A 76 -12.70 7.86 -4.58
N ALA A 77 -12.35 8.31 -5.79
CA ALA A 77 -11.36 9.35 -6.02
C ALA A 77 -11.90 10.78 -5.76
N GLU A 78 -13.13 10.93 -5.24
CA GLU A 78 -13.72 12.23 -4.90
C GLU A 78 -13.51 12.62 -3.42
N ASP A 79 -13.22 11.65 -2.54
CA ASP A 79 -12.93 11.87 -1.12
C ASP A 79 -11.55 11.32 -0.73
N PRO A 80 -10.61 12.16 -0.25
CA PRO A 80 -9.28 11.72 0.15
C PRO A 80 -9.27 10.56 1.15
N ALA A 81 -10.24 10.48 2.07
CA ALA A 81 -10.29 9.40 3.06
C ALA A 81 -10.69 8.06 2.43
N HIS A 82 -11.71 8.06 1.56
CA HIS A 82 -12.11 6.86 0.81
C HIS A 82 -11.04 6.44 -0.19
N ALA A 83 -10.44 7.39 -0.92
CA ALA A 83 -9.33 7.14 -1.83
C ALA A 83 -8.16 6.44 -1.11
N LEU A 84 -7.81 6.88 0.09
CA LEU A 84 -6.75 6.27 0.88
C LEU A 84 -7.11 4.86 1.36
N ALA A 85 -8.36 4.63 1.77
CA ALA A 85 -8.84 3.33 2.20
C ALA A 85 -8.80 2.31 1.05
N ASP A 86 -9.34 2.67 -0.11
CA ASP A 86 -9.37 1.80 -1.29
C ASP A 86 -7.97 1.47 -1.80
N ILE A 87 -7.07 2.47 -1.84
CA ILE A 87 -5.68 2.26 -2.22
C ILE A 87 -4.95 1.38 -1.21
N ALA A 88 -5.20 1.56 0.10
CA ALA A 88 -4.60 0.74 1.12
C ALA A 88 -5.04 -0.72 1.00
N ASP A 89 -6.33 -0.98 0.82
CA ASP A 89 -6.86 -2.33 0.63
C ASP A 89 -6.30 -2.98 -0.64
N ALA A 90 -6.34 -2.29 -1.78
CA ALA A 90 -5.80 -2.80 -3.05
C ALA A 90 -4.28 -3.06 -2.99
N ALA A 91 -3.52 -2.19 -2.30
CA ALA A 91 -2.10 -2.39 -2.07
C ALA A 91 -1.84 -3.62 -1.18
N GLN A 92 -2.61 -3.80 -0.11
CA GLN A 92 -2.49 -4.99 0.74
C GLN A 92 -2.75 -6.27 -0.02
N GLU A 93 -3.84 -6.35 -0.80
CA GLU A 93 -4.15 -7.54 -1.59
C GLU A 93 -3.04 -7.83 -2.60
N THR A 94 -2.57 -6.81 -3.31
CA THR A 94 -1.49 -6.97 -4.30
C THR A 94 -0.19 -7.46 -3.66
N VAL A 95 0.26 -6.83 -2.58
CA VAL A 95 1.50 -7.24 -1.90
C VAL A 95 1.34 -8.64 -1.31
N ALA A 96 0.20 -8.92 -0.66
CA ALA A 96 -0.04 -10.20 -0.01
C ALA A 96 -0.02 -11.37 -1.01
N GLU A 97 -0.72 -11.23 -2.12
CA GLU A 97 -0.92 -12.32 -3.08
C GLU A 97 0.25 -12.44 -4.07
N ARG A 98 0.94 -11.34 -4.37
CA ARG A 98 2.08 -11.37 -5.31
C ARG A 98 3.40 -11.70 -4.63
N LEU A 99 3.60 -11.25 -3.40
CA LEU A 99 4.81 -11.57 -2.65
C LEU A 99 4.62 -12.73 -1.67
N TRP A 100 3.42 -13.30 -1.57
CA TRP A 100 3.08 -14.42 -0.67
C TRP A 100 3.46 -14.13 0.80
N GLN A 101 3.28 -12.88 1.24
CA GLN A 101 3.58 -12.44 2.60
C GLN A 101 2.54 -11.43 3.09
N ALA A 102 2.11 -11.54 4.34
CA ALA A 102 1.23 -10.52 4.91
C ALA A 102 1.93 -9.16 4.96
N TRP A 103 1.21 -8.08 4.65
CA TRP A 103 1.78 -6.74 4.65
C TRP A 103 0.75 -5.66 5.02
N PRO A 104 1.15 -4.63 5.79
CA PRO A 104 2.41 -4.54 6.55
C PRO A 104 2.36 -5.40 7.82
N LEU A 105 3.51 -5.92 8.25
CA LEU A 105 3.60 -6.70 9.49
C LEU A 105 3.73 -5.81 10.73
N CYS A 106 3.04 -6.18 11.80
CA CYS A 106 3.21 -5.55 13.09
C CYS A 106 4.52 -6.02 13.73
N ALA A 107 5.45 -5.09 13.99
CA ALA A 107 6.74 -5.40 14.63
C ALA A 107 6.64 -6.00 16.06
N GLU A 108 5.50 -5.86 16.74
CA GLU A 108 5.28 -6.46 18.06
C GLU A 108 4.79 -7.92 17.99
N HIS A 109 3.93 -8.21 17.02
CA HIS A 109 3.17 -9.45 16.98
C HIS A 109 3.51 -10.37 15.82
N ASP A 110 4.21 -9.86 14.80
CA ASP A 110 4.50 -10.56 13.54
C ASP A 110 3.23 -11.01 12.81
N LEU A 111 2.19 -10.17 12.89
CA LEU A 111 0.89 -10.37 12.24
C LEU A 111 0.66 -9.28 11.21
N GLY A 112 -0.02 -9.63 10.11
CA GLY A 112 -0.54 -8.66 9.16
C GLY A 112 -1.42 -7.62 9.87
N MET A 113 -1.10 -6.34 9.67
CA MET A 113 -1.94 -5.24 10.07
C MET A 113 -2.99 -4.98 9.00
N HIS A 114 -4.10 -4.37 9.35
CA HIS A 114 -5.14 -3.95 8.42
C HIS A 114 -5.41 -2.46 8.55
N PRO A 115 -5.77 -1.76 7.46
CA PRO A 115 -6.19 -0.38 7.55
C PRO A 115 -7.50 -0.32 8.34
N ARG A 116 -7.60 0.64 9.25
CA ARG A 116 -8.80 0.88 10.06
C ARG A 116 -8.91 2.35 10.36
N ASP A 117 -10.14 2.88 10.30
CA ASP A 117 -10.42 4.21 10.80
C ASP A 117 -10.19 4.27 12.32
N ALA A 118 -9.32 5.19 12.74
CA ALA A 118 -9.10 5.53 14.13
C ALA A 118 -9.24 7.05 14.28
N GLU A 119 -10.36 7.48 14.87
CA GLU A 119 -10.65 8.90 15.13
C GLU A 119 -10.63 9.78 13.86
N GLY A 120 -11.11 9.24 12.73
CA GLY A 120 -11.14 9.96 11.44
C GLY A 120 -9.80 9.95 10.69
N GLN A 121 -8.84 9.14 11.12
CA GLN A 121 -7.58 8.91 10.43
C GLN A 121 -7.39 7.42 10.14
N LEU A 122 -7.15 7.09 8.86
CA LEU A 122 -6.83 5.72 8.46
C LEU A 122 -5.48 5.32 9.05
N SER A 123 -5.47 4.23 9.80
CA SER A 123 -4.32 3.77 10.57
C SER A 123 -4.12 2.26 10.45
N TRP A 124 -2.87 1.82 10.55
CA TRP A 124 -2.53 0.41 10.65
C TRP A 124 -2.94 -0.16 12.00
N TRP A 125 -3.87 -1.10 11.99
CA TRP A 125 -4.37 -1.79 13.16
C TRP A 125 -3.89 -3.23 13.19
N CYS A 126 -3.35 -3.66 14.32
CA CYS A 126 -3.01 -5.05 14.59
C CYS A 126 -4.07 -5.67 15.51
N ALA A 127 -4.55 -6.87 15.16
CA ALA A 127 -5.50 -7.62 15.98
C ALA A 127 -4.91 -8.09 17.33
N GLY A 128 -3.59 -8.08 17.46
CA GLY A 128 -2.89 -8.63 18.61
C GLY A 128 -2.92 -10.15 18.65
N ASP A 129 -2.29 -10.69 19.68
CA ASP A 129 -2.36 -12.10 20.02
C ASP A 129 -2.64 -12.22 21.51
N ARG A 130 -3.93 -12.40 21.84
CA ARG A 130 -4.39 -12.50 23.24
C ARG A 130 -3.80 -13.70 23.98
N LEU A 131 -3.26 -14.70 23.28
CA LEU A 131 -2.70 -15.89 23.87
C LEU A 131 -1.23 -15.71 24.23
N CYS A 132 -0.44 -15.06 23.36
CA CYS A 132 1.01 -15.04 23.52
C CYS A 132 1.67 -13.66 23.54
N ARG A 133 1.08 -12.61 22.94
CA ARG A 133 1.85 -11.38 22.66
C ARG A 133 1.18 -10.04 22.97
N GLY A 134 -0.12 -9.99 23.26
CA GLY A 134 -0.78 -8.76 23.75
C GLY A 134 -2.12 -8.44 23.06
N PRO A 135 -2.78 -7.35 23.49
CA PRO A 135 -4.07 -6.93 22.93
C PRO A 135 -3.91 -6.29 21.55
N ALA A 136 -5.05 -6.13 20.86
CA ALA A 136 -5.15 -5.34 19.64
C ALA A 136 -4.71 -3.88 19.87
N HIS A 137 -4.08 -3.26 18.88
CA HIS A 137 -3.62 -1.88 18.96
C HIS A 137 -3.53 -1.21 17.60
N ILE A 138 -3.55 0.13 17.61
CA ILE A 138 -3.16 0.95 16.45
C ILE A 138 -1.64 1.13 16.49
N ARG A 139 -0.97 0.96 15.34
CA ARG A 139 0.47 1.16 15.22
C ARG A 139 0.87 2.55 14.80
N ALA A 140 0.35 3.00 13.67
CA ALA A 140 0.60 4.32 13.14
C ALA A 140 -0.50 4.67 12.13
N ALA A 141 -0.63 5.95 11.81
CA ALA A 141 -1.35 6.37 10.62
C ALA A 141 -0.74 5.72 9.37
N VAL A 142 -1.56 5.51 8.35
CA VAL A 142 -1.07 5.07 7.04
C VAL A 142 -0.13 6.12 6.46
N GLY A 143 1.06 5.69 6.02
CA GLY A 143 2.16 6.51 5.54
C GLY A 143 3.09 7.06 6.63
N ALA A 144 2.99 6.56 7.88
CA ALA A 144 3.77 7.01 9.03
C ALA A 144 4.50 5.87 9.78
N LEU A 145 4.66 4.68 9.19
CA LEU A 145 5.43 3.58 9.81
C LEU A 145 6.92 3.91 9.95
N ASP A 146 7.45 4.79 9.11
CA ASP A 146 8.83 5.31 9.20
C ASP A 146 9.11 6.00 10.55
N THR A 147 8.10 6.67 11.13
CA THR A 147 8.23 7.36 12.41
C THR A 147 8.49 6.42 13.59
N LEU A 148 8.16 5.13 13.46
CA LEU A 148 8.39 4.11 14.47
C LEU A 148 9.82 3.55 14.42
N VAL A 149 10.52 3.71 13.30
CA VAL A 149 11.90 3.27 13.14
C VAL A 149 12.79 4.24 13.90
N ARG A 150 13.18 3.86 15.13
CA ARG A 150 14.15 4.65 15.91
C ARG A 150 15.46 4.80 15.11
N PRO A 151 16.06 6.00 15.04
CA PRO A 151 17.38 6.14 14.46
C PRO A 151 18.37 5.25 15.23
N HIS A 152 19.06 4.38 14.50
CA HIS A 152 20.13 3.55 15.04
C HIS A 152 21.16 4.46 15.74
N ARG A 153 21.17 4.47 17.08
CA ARG A 153 22.08 5.32 17.85
C ARG A 153 23.45 4.62 17.87
N PRO A 154 24.49 5.13 17.17
CA PRO A 154 25.79 4.49 17.20
C PRO A 154 26.33 4.56 18.63
N ASN A 155 26.73 3.40 19.14
CA ASN A 155 27.18 3.16 20.49
C ASN A 155 28.34 4.13 20.82
N ARG A 156 28.09 5.13 21.68
CA ARG A 156 29.09 6.14 22.06
C ARG A 156 30.15 5.45 22.91
N LYS A 157 31.26 5.03 22.28
CA LYS A 157 32.43 4.50 22.97
C LYS A 157 32.79 5.43 24.13
N ARG A 158 32.69 4.91 25.36
CA ARG A 158 33.17 5.57 26.59
C ARG A 158 34.66 5.87 26.37
N ARG A 159 35.00 7.14 26.14
CA ARG A 159 36.39 7.60 26.27
C ARG A 159 36.75 7.43 27.75
N ARG A 160 37.73 6.57 28.02
CA ARG A 160 38.40 6.50 29.32
C ARG A 160 39.06 7.87 29.55
N ALA A 161 38.84 8.41 30.74
CA ALA A 161 39.59 9.55 31.24
C ALA A 161 41.01 9.07 31.57
N GLU A 162 42.00 9.81 31.09
CA GLU A 162 43.34 9.90 31.67
C GLU A 162 43.53 11.36 32.10
#